data_AF-A0A445GJ87-F1
#
_entry.id   AF-A0A445GJ87-F1
#
_cell.length_a   1.000
_cell.length_b   1.000
_cell.length_c   1.000
_cell.angle_alpha   90.00
_cell.angle_beta   90.00
_cell.angle_gamma   90.00
#
_symmetry.space_group_name_H-M   'P 1'
#
loop_
_entity.id
_entity.type
_entity.pdbx_description
1 polymer ?
#
loop_
_entity_poly.entity_id
_entity_poly.type
_entity_poly.pdbx_seq_one_letter_code
_entity_poly.pdbx_strand_id
1 'polypeptide(L)'
;MSSSSFSYGWKYDVFLSFRGSDTRHGFTGHLYKALCDRGIHTFIDDEELQRGEEITPLLVKAIEGSRIAIPVFSKNYASSTFCLDELVHILACVKEKGTLVLPVFYEVDPSDVRHQRGSYKDALNSHKERFNDDQEKLQKWRNSLSQAANLAGYHFKHGIENEYEYDFIGNIVKEVSQKINRTVLHVADYTVGLEFRMKEVNSLLNFKSGGVHMVGIHGVGGVGKTTLARAIYNLIADQFEVLCFLDNVRENSIKNGLVHLQETLLSKTIGEKGIKLGSINEAIPIIKHRLHRKKVLLVLDDVDKPDQLHAIAGGMDWFGSGSRVIITTRNRHLLTCHGVESIYEVHGLNHKEALELLSWSAFKTGKVDPCYVNILNRAVTYASGLPLALKVIGSNLIGKRIEEWESALDQYQRIPNKDIQDILKVSFDSLEEYEQNIFLDIACCFKGYRLSEVKEILFSHHGFCPQYGIGVLIDKSLIKIDCFGNVTLHDLIEDMGKEIVRRESPEEPENRSRLWCPEDIVQVLEENKVTLIYNSFMILLSW
;
A
#
# COMPACT_ATOMS: atom_id res chain seq x y z
N MET A 1 8.23 -19.62 -18.40
CA MET A 1 9.13 -19.12 -17.33
C MET A 1 8.30 -18.27 -16.40
N SER A 2 8.46 -18.49 -15.10
CA SER A 2 7.49 -18.21 -14.02
C SER A 2 6.90 -16.81 -14.03
N SER A 3 5.57 -16.71 -13.96
CA SER A 3 4.89 -15.49 -13.55
C SER A 3 5.41 -15.11 -12.17
N SER A 4 6.04 -13.94 -12.04
CA SER A 4 6.34 -13.35 -10.74
C SER A 4 5.04 -12.82 -10.13
N SER A 5 4.17 -13.74 -9.70
CA SER A 5 3.35 -13.45 -8.52
C SER A 5 4.32 -12.97 -7.44
N PHE A 6 3.98 -11.93 -6.70
CA PHE A 6 4.73 -11.50 -5.53
C PHE A 6 4.77 -12.69 -4.54
N SER A 7 5.68 -13.64 -4.74
CA SER A 7 6.26 -14.36 -3.63
C SER A 7 6.92 -13.22 -2.90
N TYR A 8 6.32 -12.80 -1.80
CA TYR A 8 7.06 -12.08 -0.78
C TYR A 8 8.45 -12.69 -0.76
N GLY A 9 9.48 -11.87 -0.94
CA GLY A 9 10.86 -12.35 -1.08
C GLY A 9 11.40 -13.03 0.19
N TRP A 10 10.53 -13.63 1.00
CA TRP A 10 10.85 -14.57 2.05
C TRP A 10 11.61 -15.73 1.43
N LYS A 11 12.89 -15.81 1.79
CA LYS A 11 13.71 -16.97 1.51
C LYS A 11 13.26 -18.15 2.35
N TYR A 12 12.74 -17.89 3.55
CA TYR A 12 12.28 -18.89 4.51
C TYR A 12 10.89 -18.56 5.02
N ASP A 13 10.09 -19.59 5.30
CA ASP A 13 8.80 -19.44 5.96
C ASP A 13 8.98 -19.13 7.45
N VAL A 14 9.96 -19.77 8.09
CA VAL A 14 10.19 -19.68 9.54
C VAL A 14 11.67 -19.47 9.84
N PHE A 15 11.98 -18.61 10.79
CA PHE A 15 13.28 -18.47 11.45
C PHE A 15 13.17 -18.95 12.90
N LEU A 16 14.00 -19.91 13.31
CA LEU A 16 14.09 -20.35 14.71
C LEU A 16 15.24 -19.64 15.42
N SER A 17 14.93 -18.87 16.47
CA SER A 17 15.93 -18.28 17.37
C SER A 17 15.91 -19.02 18.70
N PHE A 18 17.04 -19.56 19.14
CA PHE A 18 17.06 -20.44 20.31
C PHE A 18 18.46 -20.55 20.91
N ARG A 19 18.52 -21.01 22.16
CA ARG A 19 19.79 -21.37 22.79
C ARG A 19 20.18 -22.79 22.40
N GLY A 20 21.21 -22.91 21.55
CA GLY A 20 21.68 -24.20 21.03
C GLY A 20 22.02 -25.23 22.12
N SER A 21 22.71 -24.80 23.19
CA SER A 21 23.08 -25.68 24.32
C SER A 21 21.90 -26.26 25.08
N ASP A 22 20.72 -25.63 24.99
CA ASP A 22 19.56 -25.99 25.81
C ASP A 22 18.59 -26.88 25.03
N THR A 23 18.32 -26.58 23.76
CA THR A 23 17.17 -27.15 23.03
C THR A 23 17.47 -27.72 21.65
N ARG A 24 18.70 -27.57 21.10
CA ARG A 24 19.03 -27.96 19.71
C ARG A 24 18.70 -29.41 19.38
N HIS A 25 19.14 -30.34 20.22
CA HIS A 25 18.94 -31.79 20.03
C HIS A 25 17.69 -32.33 20.75
N GLY A 26 16.88 -31.45 21.33
CA GLY A 26 15.60 -31.79 21.97
C GLY A 26 14.45 -31.05 21.30
N PHE A 27 13.71 -30.27 22.08
CA PHE A 27 12.53 -29.52 21.65
C PHE A 27 12.69 -28.79 20.30
N THR A 28 13.72 -27.96 20.13
CA THR A 28 13.88 -27.15 18.92
C THR A 28 14.18 -28.02 17.69
N GLY A 29 14.96 -29.10 17.86
CA GLY A 29 15.22 -30.06 16.79
C GLY A 29 13.95 -30.80 16.36
N HIS A 30 13.10 -31.19 17.32
CA HIS A 30 11.80 -31.80 17.03
C HIS A 30 10.84 -30.82 16.34
N LEU A 31 10.79 -29.56 16.81
CA LEU A 31 9.99 -28.52 16.18
C LEU A 31 10.43 -28.25 14.74
N TYR A 32 11.73 -28.11 14.51
CA TYR A 32 12.32 -27.95 13.18
C TYR A 32 11.92 -29.10 12.25
N LYS A 33 12.13 -30.34 12.70
CA LYS A 33 11.73 -31.52 11.94
C LYS A 33 10.23 -31.51 11.61
N ALA A 34 9.37 -31.23 12.59
CA ALA A 34 7.93 -31.23 12.39
C ALA A 34 7.45 -30.12 11.43
N LEU A 35 8.13 -28.96 11.40
CA LEU A 35 7.90 -27.92 10.41
C LEU A 35 8.30 -28.41 9.01
N CYS A 36 9.51 -28.97 8.86
CA CYS A 36 10.00 -29.50 7.59
C CYS A 36 9.15 -30.66 7.05
N ASP A 37 8.69 -31.57 7.91
CA ASP A 37 7.82 -32.69 7.55
C ASP A 37 6.47 -32.22 6.98
N ARG A 38 6.06 -30.98 7.31
CA ARG A 38 4.87 -30.31 6.73
C ARG A 38 5.17 -29.43 5.52
N GLY A 39 6.39 -29.51 4.98
CA GLY A 39 6.83 -28.72 3.83
C GLY A 39 7.08 -27.25 4.13
N ILE A 40 7.23 -26.86 5.40
CA ILE A 40 7.51 -25.48 5.82
C ILE A 40 9.01 -25.24 5.73
N HIS A 41 9.44 -24.31 4.87
CA HIS A 41 10.85 -24.02 4.65
C HIS A 41 11.43 -23.22 5.82
N THR A 42 12.04 -23.91 6.78
CA THR A 42 12.50 -23.33 8.04
C THR A 42 14.01 -23.12 8.02
N PHE A 43 14.45 -21.94 8.44
CA PHE A 43 15.85 -21.69 8.78
C PHE A 43 16.08 -22.04 10.24
N ILE A 44 17.03 -22.95 10.46
CA ILE A 44 17.62 -23.24 11.76
C ILE A 44 19.11 -22.91 11.66
N ASP A 45 19.66 -22.23 12.65
CA ASP A 45 21.10 -22.00 12.68
C ASP A 45 21.82 -23.34 12.91
N ASP A 46 22.40 -23.87 11.83
CA ASP A 46 23.01 -25.19 11.74
C ASP A 46 24.48 -25.17 12.18
N GLU A 47 25.08 -23.99 12.33
CA GLU A 47 26.46 -23.90 12.76
C GLU A 47 26.56 -23.87 14.29
N GLU A 48 27.44 -24.69 14.82
CA GLU A 48 28.19 -24.35 16.03
C GLU A 48 29.02 -23.10 15.75
N LEU A 49 28.37 -21.94 15.51
CA LEU A 49 29.01 -20.71 15.08
C LEU A 49 30.25 -20.48 15.95
N GLN A 50 31.40 -20.66 15.31
CA GLN A 50 32.70 -20.52 15.94
C GLN A 50 32.75 -19.16 16.62
N ARG A 51 33.19 -19.19 17.89
CA ARG A 51 33.52 -18.04 18.75
C ARG A 51 33.79 -16.74 17.97
N GLY A 52 32.74 -15.95 17.80
CA GLY A 52 32.76 -14.51 17.49
C GLY A 52 31.65 -13.87 18.33
N GLU A 53 31.58 -12.55 18.46
CA GLU A 53 30.65 -11.88 19.40
C GLU A 53 29.53 -11.09 18.70
N GLU A 54 29.37 -11.27 17.38
CA GLU A 54 28.45 -10.50 16.52
C GLU A 54 27.66 -11.39 15.55
N ILE A 55 26.40 -11.02 15.30
CA ILE A 55 25.53 -11.66 14.30
C ILE A 55 26.19 -11.60 12.93
N THR A 56 26.28 -12.74 12.25
CA THR A 56 26.82 -12.77 10.88
C THR A 56 25.87 -12.05 9.91
N PRO A 57 26.39 -11.36 8.88
CA PRO A 57 25.54 -10.75 7.85
C PRO A 57 24.58 -11.73 7.15
N LEU A 58 24.93 -13.03 7.14
CA LEU A 58 24.07 -14.10 6.63
C LEU A 58 22.87 -14.34 7.53
N LEU A 59 23.07 -14.32 8.85
CA LEU A 59 22.00 -14.52 9.83
C LEU A 59 21.02 -13.34 9.85
N VAL A 60 21.53 -12.10 9.76
CA VAL A 60 20.68 -10.92 9.56
C VAL A 60 19.79 -11.08 8.34
N LYS A 61 20.37 -11.47 7.19
CA LYS A 61 19.63 -11.71 5.95
C LYS A 61 18.61 -12.85 6.07
N ALA A 62 18.91 -13.88 6.88
CA ALA A 62 17.97 -14.97 7.13
C ALA A 62 16.76 -14.48 7.94
N ILE A 63 16.97 -13.73 9.02
CA ILE A 63 15.90 -13.12 9.82
C ILE A 63 15.06 -12.20 8.94
N GLU A 64 15.72 -11.31 8.21
CA GLU A 64 15.10 -10.34 7.31
C GLU A 64 14.33 -10.96 6.13
N GLY A 65 14.74 -12.17 5.74
CA GLY A 65 14.13 -12.97 4.67
C GLY A 65 13.18 -14.03 5.20
N SER A 66 12.74 -13.96 6.45
CA SER A 66 11.81 -14.91 7.04
C SER A 66 10.44 -14.30 7.31
N ARG A 67 9.39 -15.05 6.99
CA ARG A 67 8.00 -14.62 7.19
C ARG A 67 7.57 -14.65 8.66
N ILE A 68 7.96 -15.70 9.37
CA ILE A 68 7.66 -15.93 10.78
C ILE A 68 8.98 -16.11 11.53
N ALA A 69 9.11 -15.52 12.72
CA ALA A 69 10.21 -15.77 13.64
C ALA A 69 9.69 -16.40 14.93
N ILE A 70 10.31 -17.49 15.36
CA ILE A 70 9.94 -18.25 16.55
C ILE A 70 11.12 -18.20 17.53
N PRO A 71 11.15 -17.24 18.47
CA PRO A 71 12.10 -17.26 19.57
C PRO A 71 11.68 -18.32 20.61
N VAL A 72 12.53 -19.32 20.82
CA VAL A 72 12.37 -20.38 21.82
C VAL A 72 13.14 -19.99 23.08
N PHE A 73 12.44 -19.38 24.02
CA PHE A 73 12.95 -18.97 25.32
C PHE A 73 13.14 -20.17 26.24
N SER A 74 14.39 -20.54 26.46
CA SER A 74 14.83 -21.54 27.44
C SER A 74 15.42 -20.88 28.70
N LYS A 75 15.78 -21.68 29.70
CA LYS A 75 16.39 -21.20 30.96
C LYS A 75 17.64 -20.35 30.75
N ASN A 76 18.52 -20.69 29.80
CA ASN A 76 19.78 -19.99 29.57
C ASN A 76 19.77 -19.12 28.31
N TYR A 77 18.61 -18.82 27.71
CA TYR A 77 18.52 -18.02 26.49
C TYR A 77 19.27 -16.68 26.60
N ALA A 78 18.99 -15.91 27.66
CA ALA A 78 19.60 -14.60 27.86
C ALA A 78 21.11 -14.64 28.20
N SER A 79 21.70 -15.81 28.47
CA SER A 79 23.15 -15.94 28.65
C SER A 79 23.94 -15.72 27.36
N SER A 80 23.26 -15.83 26.20
CA SER A 80 23.87 -15.65 24.89
C SER A 80 23.62 -14.26 24.34
N THR A 81 24.68 -13.50 24.07
CA THR A 81 24.59 -12.21 23.38
C THR A 81 24.00 -12.35 21.98
N PHE A 82 24.30 -13.43 21.26
CA PHE A 82 23.71 -13.77 19.97
C PHE A 82 22.19 -13.88 20.02
N CYS A 83 21.65 -14.72 20.91
CA CYS A 83 20.19 -14.89 21.03
C CYS A 83 19.48 -13.57 21.39
N LEU A 84 20.14 -12.70 22.16
CA LEU A 84 19.62 -11.36 22.50
C LEU A 84 19.68 -10.39 21.32
N ASP A 85 20.80 -10.34 20.59
CA ASP A 85 20.96 -9.50 19.42
C ASP A 85 20.01 -9.94 18.29
N GLU A 86 19.80 -11.25 18.11
CA GLU A 86 18.84 -11.82 17.16
C GLU A 86 17.43 -11.36 17.50
N LEU A 87 17.05 -11.43 18.78
CA LEU A 87 15.74 -10.98 19.22
C LEU A 87 15.51 -9.49 18.95
N VAL A 88 16.53 -8.66 19.14
CA VAL A 88 16.47 -7.23 18.78
C VAL A 88 16.21 -7.06 17.28
N HIS A 89 16.90 -7.83 16.43
CA HIS A 89 16.75 -7.76 14.98
C HIS A 89 15.39 -8.30 14.51
N ILE A 90 14.91 -9.39 15.09
CA ILE A 90 13.58 -9.95 14.84
C ILE A 90 12.51 -8.88 15.10
N LEU A 91 12.56 -8.21 16.27
CA LEU A 91 11.58 -7.18 16.63
C LEU A 91 11.72 -5.89 15.79
N ALA A 92 12.89 -5.63 15.21
CA ALA A 92 13.04 -4.59 14.20
C ALA A 92 12.33 -4.99 12.89
N CYS A 93 12.47 -6.24 12.44
CA CYS A 93 11.82 -6.76 11.24
C CYS A 93 10.28 -6.77 11.34
N VAL A 94 9.72 -7.01 12.53
CA VAL A 94 8.27 -6.84 12.78
C VAL A 94 7.79 -5.45 12.36
N LYS A 95 8.57 -4.41 12.69
CA LYS A 95 8.20 -3.01 12.43
C LYS A 95 8.34 -2.66 10.96
N GLU A 96 9.41 -3.11 10.32
CA GLU A 96 9.75 -2.68 8.96
C GLU A 96 9.12 -3.56 7.88
N LYS A 97 9.08 -4.87 8.10
CA LYS A 97 8.69 -5.88 7.11
C LYS A 97 7.45 -6.66 7.51
N GLY A 98 6.90 -6.41 8.69
CA GLY A 98 5.67 -7.03 9.15
C GLY A 98 5.80 -8.49 9.57
N THR A 99 7.03 -8.97 9.84
CA THR A 99 7.31 -10.34 10.31
C THR A 99 6.42 -10.71 11.50
N LEU A 100 5.86 -11.92 11.48
CA LEU A 100 5.09 -12.45 12.62
C LEU A 100 6.06 -13.07 13.64
N VAL A 101 5.90 -12.74 14.92
CA VAL A 101 6.70 -13.36 16.00
C VAL A 101 5.80 -14.24 16.86
N LEU A 102 6.19 -15.52 17.00
CA LEU A 102 5.51 -16.50 17.83
C LEU A 102 6.47 -16.97 18.94
N PRO A 103 6.49 -16.33 20.12
CA PRO A 103 7.38 -16.73 21.18
C PRO A 103 6.95 -18.07 21.79
N VAL A 104 7.93 -18.92 22.03
CA VAL A 104 7.76 -20.21 22.70
C VAL A 104 8.55 -20.18 24.00
N PHE A 105 7.88 -20.34 25.13
CA PHE A 105 8.47 -20.39 26.46
C PHE A 105 8.61 -21.86 26.87
N TYR A 106 9.81 -22.40 26.69
CA TYR A 106 10.10 -23.82 26.95
C TYR A 106 10.74 -23.97 28.33
N GLU A 107 10.00 -24.55 29.27
CA GLU A 107 10.37 -24.73 30.68
C GLU A 107 10.79 -23.44 31.40
N VAL A 108 10.22 -22.32 30.96
CA VAL A 108 10.48 -20.99 31.52
C VAL A 108 9.18 -20.25 31.66
N ASP A 109 8.99 -19.57 32.78
CA ASP A 109 7.80 -18.76 32.99
C ASP A 109 7.89 -17.48 32.12
N PRO A 110 6.86 -17.16 31.32
CA PRO A 110 6.85 -15.92 30.53
C PRO A 110 7.08 -14.65 31.38
N SER A 111 6.67 -14.66 32.66
CA SER A 111 6.91 -13.56 33.61
C SER A 111 8.41 -13.38 33.89
N ASP A 112 9.19 -14.46 33.94
CA ASP A 112 10.63 -14.38 34.17
C ASP A 112 11.34 -13.76 32.96
N VAL A 113 10.88 -14.03 31.74
CA VAL A 113 11.37 -13.37 30.52
C VAL A 113 10.94 -11.90 30.49
N ARG A 114 9.67 -11.62 30.79
CA ARG A 114 9.07 -10.27 30.72
C ARG A 114 9.68 -9.28 31.70
N HIS A 115 9.94 -9.73 32.91
CA HIS A 115 10.48 -8.92 34.01
C HIS A 115 11.95 -9.22 34.29
N GLN A 116 12.60 -10.04 33.45
CA GLN A 116 14.00 -10.46 33.56
C GLN A 116 14.35 -10.91 34.98
N ARG A 117 13.67 -11.96 35.47
CA ARG A 117 13.85 -12.56 36.80
C ARG A 117 14.62 -13.89 36.70
N GLY A 118 15.05 -14.43 37.83
CA GLY A 118 15.78 -15.69 37.89
C GLY A 118 17.02 -15.69 36.99
N SER A 119 17.19 -16.74 36.19
CA SER A 119 18.34 -16.90 35.29
C SER A 119 18.51 -15.76 34.28
N TYR A 120 17.41 -15.10 33.88
CA TYR A 120 17.48 -13.94 32.97
C TYR A 120 18.08 -12.72 33.65
N LYS A 121 17.79 -12.52 34.95
CA LYS A 121 18.40 -11.46 35.75
C LYS A 121 19.90 -11.66 35.86
N ASP A 122 20.30 -12.88 36.22
CA ASP A 122 21.69 -13.25 36.45
C ASP A 122 22.50 -13.09 35.16
N ALA A 123 21.97 -13.59 34.04
CA ALA A 123 22.59 -13.44 32.73
C ALA A 123 22.80 -11.97 32.32
N LEU A 124 21.79 -11.11 32.52
CA LEU A 124 21.92 -9.68 32.20
C LEU A 124 22.89 -8.94 33.14
N ASN A 125 23.01 -9.36 34.40
CA ASN A 125 24.01 -8.81 35.31
C ASN A 125 25.43 -9.21 34.88
N SER A 126 25.65 -10.47 34.49
CA SER A 126 26.93 -10.92 33.94
C SER A 126 27.31 -10.16 32.68
N HIS A 127 26.36 -9.90 31.78
CA HIS A 127 26.61 -9.06 30.60
C HIS A 127 26.92 -7.61 31.00
N LYS A 128 26.26 -7.06 32.02
CA LYS A 128 26.55 -5.70 32.50
C LYS A 128 27.99 -5.57 32.99
N GLU A 129 28.49 -6.55 33.73
CA GLU A 129 29.89 -6.57 34.17
C GLU A 129 30.87 -6.65 33.01
N ARG A 130 30.51 -7.39 31.95
CA ARG A 130 31.34 -7.58 30.75
C ARG A 130 31.32 -6.37 29.80
N PHE A 131 30.21 -5.65 29.73
CA PHE A 131 29.96 -4.57 28.76
C PHE A 131 29.65 -3.23 29.46
N ASN A 132 30.38 -2.91 30.54
CA ASN A 132 30.12 -1.74 31.40
C ASN A 132 29.86 -0.42 30.64
N ASP A 133 30.46 -0.25 29.45
CA ASP A 133 30.38 0.97 28.63
C ASP A 133 29.19 1.02 27.65
N ASP A 134 28.43 -0.06 27.44
CA ASP A 134 27.32 -0.11 26.46
C ASP A 134 25.95 -0.29 27.13
N GLN A 135 25.56 0.72 27.91
CA GLN A 135 24.26 0.77 28.57
C GLN A 135 23.09 0.77 27.58
N GLU A 136 23.30 1.30 26.36
CA GLU A 136 22.26 1.33 25.33
C GLU A 136 21.92 -0.08 24.83
N LYS A 137 22.93 -0.92 24.58
CA LYS A 137 22.75 -2.32 24.18
C LYS A 137 22.02 -3.14 25.25
N LEU A 138 22.41 -3.01 26.51
CA LEU A 138 21.72 -3.67 27.63
C LEU A 138 20.24 -3.26 27.71
N GLN A 139 19.94 -1.97 27.50
CA GLN A 139 18.56 -1.49 27.51
C GLN A 139 17.76 -2.02 26.30
N LYS A 140 18.37 -2.09 25.11
CA LYS A 140 17.75 -2.71 23.92
C LYS A 140 17.39 -4.17 24.17
N TRP A 141 18.28 -4.95 24.81
CA TRP A 141 18.00 -6.34 25.17
C TRP A 141 16.84 -6.47 26.16
N ARG A 142 16.85 -5.68 27.24
CA ARG A 142 15.74 -5.66 28.22
C ARG A 142 14.41 -5.33 27.57
N ASN A 143 14.39 -4.29 26.73
CA ASN A 143 13.20 -3.86 26.01
C ASN A 143 12.70 -4.95 25.05
N SER A 144 13.62 -5.67 24.41
CA SER A 144 13.29 -6.72 23.43
C SER A 144 12.73 -7.97 24.11
N LEU A 145 13.33 -8.42 25.22
CA LEU A 145 12.79 -9.51 26.03
C LEU A 145 11.39 -9.19 26.57
N SER A 146 11.22 -7.97 27.11
CA SER A 146 9.92 -7.52 27.60
C SER A 146 8.87 -7.45 26.48
N GLN A 147 9.21 -6.87 25.32
CA GLN A 147 8.32 -6.81 24.16
C GLN A 147 7.93 -8.20 23.67
N ALA A 148 8.89 -9.10 23.47
CA ALA A 148 8.61 -10.46 23.01
C ALA A 148 7.75 -11.24 24.00
N ALA A 149 8.01 -11.08 25.31
CA ALA A 149 7.23 -11.74 26.36
C ALA A 149 5.83 -11.14 26.59
N ASN A 150 5.53 -9.98 25.97
CA ASN A 150 4.19 -9.39 25.95
C ASN A 150 3.35 -9.86 24.74
N LEU A 151 3.97 -10.54 23.77
CA LEU A 151 3.24 -11.13 22.64
C LEU A 151 2.51 -12.39 23.09
N ALA A 152 1.41 -12.72 22.42
CA ALA A 152 0.76 -14.02 22.57
C ALA A 152 1.70 -15.10 22.06
N GLY A 153 1.90 -16.15 22.86
CA GLY A 153 2.84 -17.22 22.56
C GLY A 153 2.46 -18.52 23.24
N TYR A 154 3.35 -19.49 23.09
CA TYR A 154 3.15 -20.85 23.59
C TYR A 154 4.02 -21.10 24.81
N HIS A 155 3.48 -21.70 25.85
CA HIS A 155 4.22 -22.00 27.07
C HIS A 155 4.13 -23.50 27.36
N PHE A 156 5.29 -24.14 27.47
CA PHE A 156 5.42 -25.55 27.78
C PHE A 156 6.15 -25.74 29.10
N LYS A 157 5.60 -26.57 29.99
CA LYS A 157 6.20 -26.90 31.28
C LYS A 157 5.93 -28.36 31.63
N HIS A 158 7.00 -29.12 31.86
CA HIS A 158 6.90 -30.51 32.30
C HIS A 158 6.05 -30.65 33.57
N GLY A 159 5.12 -31.61 33.57
CA GLY A 159 4.32 -31.99 34.73
C GLY A 159 3.02 -31.20 34.95
N ILE A 160 2.64 -30.30 34.05
CA ILE A 160 1.28 -29.74 33.98
C ILE A 160 0.45 -30.63 33.04
N GLU A 161 -0.80 -30.92 33.44
CA GLU A 161 -1.77 -31.86 32.85
C GLU A 161 -1.58 -32.24 31.36
N ASN A 162 -1.36 -33.55 31.11
CA ASN A 162 -1.61 -34.29 29.85
C ASN A 162 -1.12 -33.72 28.51
N GLU A 163 -0.29 -32.68 28.46
CA GLU A 163 0.24 -32.15 27.20
C GLU A 163 1.61 -32.78 26.89
N TYR A 164 1.64 -33.71 25.93
CA TYR A 164 2.89 -34.26 25.43
C TYR A 164 3.62 -33.22 24.57
N GLU A 165 4.96 -33.21 24.62
CA GLU A 165 5.78 -32.28 23.82
C GLU A 165 5.43 -32.34 22.32
N TYR A 166 5.12 -33.53 21.79
CA TYR A 166 4.75 -33.69 20.37
C TYR A 166 3.39 -33.06 20.03
N ASP A 167 2.42 -33.06 20.95
CA ASP A 167 1.11 -32.42 20.75
C ASP A 167 1.27 -30.90 20.76
N PHE A 168 2.07 -30.40 21.70
CA PHE A 168 2.42 -28.98 21.79
C PHE A 168 3.14 -28.50 20.52
N ILE A 169 4.13 -29.24 20.03
CA ILE A 169 4.78 -28.97 18.73
C ILE A 169 3.76 -29.02 17.60
N GLY A 170 2.88 -30.04 17.59
CA GLY A 170 1.83 -30.19 16.59
C GLY A 170 0.90 -28.98 16.49
N ASN A 171 0.59 -28.35 17.63
CA ASN A 171 -0.20 -27.11 17.70
C ASN A 171 0.54 -25.93 17.08
N ILE A 172 1.82 -25.72 17.43
CA ILE A 172 2.65 -24.66 16.84
C ILE A 172 2.73 -24.82 15.32
N VAL A 173 3.05 -26.03 14.84
CA VAL A 173 3.17 -26.33 13.40
C VAL A 173 1.83 -26.12 12.68
N LYS A 174 0.70 -26.43 13.34
CA LYS A 174 -0.64 -26.18 12.79
C LYS A 174 -0.91 -24.69 12.62
N GLU A 175 -0.61 -23.87 13.63
CA GLU A 175 -0.79 -22.41 13.50
C GLU A 175 0.13 -21.83 12.41
N VAL A 176 1.41 -22.20 12.43
CA VAL A 176 2.38 -21.75 11.41
C VAL A 176 1.91 -22.13 10.01
N SER A 177 1.44 -23.37 9.82
CA SER A 177 0.90 -23.83 8.54
C SER A 177 -0.32 -23.03 8.10
N GLN A 178 -1.25 -22.70 9.01
CA GLN A 178 -2.42 -21.87 8.70
C GLN A 178 -2.03 -20.45 8.27
N LYS A 179 -1.03 -19.87 8.93
CA LYS A 179 -0.50 -18.55 8.56
C LYS A 179 0.15 -18.60 7.17
N ILE A 180 0.99 -19.61 6.92
CA ILE A 180 1.71 -19.73 5.64
C ILE A 180 0.74 -19.95 4.47
N ASN A 181 -0.23 -20.86 4.64
CA ASN A 181 -1.20 -21.24 3.60
C ASN A 181 -2.30 -20.21 3.33
N ARG A 182 -2.21 -19.01 3.93
CA ARG A 182 -3.15 -17.92 3.69
C ARG A 182 -3.18 -17.54 2.22
N THR A 183 -4.37 -17.31 1.67
CA THR A 183 -4.53 -16.77 0.32
C THR A 183 -3.97 -15.35 0.24
N VAL A 184 -2.98 -15.17 -0.62
CA VAL A 184 -2.32 -13.89 -0.89
C VAL A 184 -3.09 -13.18 -2.01
N LEU A 185 -3.27 -11.86 -1.91
CA LEU A 185 -3.87 -11.09 -3.00
C LEU A 185 -2.88 -10.93 -4.14
N HIS A 186 -3.33 -11.06 -5.38
CA HIS A 186 -2.52 -10.71 -6.54
C HIS A 186 -2.26 -9.19 -6.57
N VAL A 187 -1.01 -8.79 -6.40
CA VAL A 187 -0.61 -7.36 -6.36
C VAL A 187 -0.58 -6.78 -7.77
N ALA A 188 0.33 -7.30 -8.61
CA ALA A 188 0.50 -6.97 -10.01
C ALA A 188 1.44 -8.00 -10.65
N ASP A 189 1.40 -8.13 -11.97
CA ASP A 189 2.33 -9.00 -12.71
C ASP A 189 3.79 -8.55 -12.54
N TYR A 190 3.99 -7.23 -12.44
CA TYR A 190 5.28 -6.58 -12.23
C TYR A 190 5.16 -5.53 -11.12
N THR A 191 5.94 -5.71 -10.06
CA THR A 191 5.89 -4.88 -8.84
C THR A 191 7.08 -3.94 -8.77
N VAL A 192 7.06 -2.90 -9.59
CA VAL A 192 8.12 -1.90 -9.68
C VAL A 192 7.81 -0.72 -8.75
N GLY A 193 8.82 -0.23 -8.01
CA GLY A 193 8.72 0.97 -7.18
C GLY A 193 7.88 0.84 -5.90
N LEU A 194 7.36 -0.35 -5.55
CA LEU A 194 6.49 -0.48 -4.39
C LEU A 194 7.23 -0.37 -3.05
N GLU A 195 8.49 -0.80 -2.95
CA GLU A 195 9.18 -0.96 -1.67
C GLU A 195 9.26 0.34 -0.86
N PHE A 196 9.66 1.44 -1.50
CA PHE A 196 9.75 2.75 -0.84
C PHE A 196 8.37 3.22 -0.36
N ARG A 197 7.36 3.19 -1.23
CA ARG A 197 5.98 3.61 -0.94
C ARG A 197 5.35 2.75 0.17
N MET A 198 5.65 1.45 0.19
CA MET A 198 5.22 0.54 1.26
C MET A 198 5.84 0.91 2.60
N LYS A 199 7.14 1.25 2.65
CA LYS A 199 7.81 1.69 3.90
C LYS A 199 7.17 2.96 4.44
N GLU A 200 6.87 3.93 3.58
CA GLU A 200 6.20 5.18 3.99
C GLU A 200 4.82 4.90 4.60
N VAL A 201 3.95 4.16 3.92
CA VAL A 201 2.62 3.84 4.46
C VAL A 201 2.70 2.97 5.71
N ASN A 202 3.64 2.02 5.76
CA ASN A 202 3.83 1.16 6.93
C ASN A 202 4.23 1.97 8.18
N SER A 203 4.97 3.08 8.01
CA SER A 203 5.28 4.01 9.10
C SER A 203 4.03 4.72 9.65
N LEU A 204 3.05 5.02 8.78
CA LEU A 204 1.78 5.68 9.16
C LEU A 204 0.82 4.75 9.89
N LEU A 205 0.94 3.43 9.73
CA LEU A 205 0.12 2.46 10.45
C LEU A 205 0.41 2.42 11.96
N ASN A 206 1.48 3.05 12.44
CA ASN A 206 1.79 3.24 13.86
C ASN A 206 1.57 1.99 14.74
N PHE A 207 2.27 0.89 14.47
CA PHE A 207 2.17 -0.36 15.25
C PHE A 207 2.58 -0.23 16.74
N LYS A 208 3.18 0.90 17.14
CA LYS A 208 3.58 1.15 18.54
C LYS A 208 2.40 1.54 19.42
N SER A 209 1.37 2.16 18.85
CA SER A 209 0.16 2.48 19.58
C SER A 209 -0.79 1.28 19.51
N GLY A 210 -1.17 0.77 20.67
CA GLY A 210 -2.18 -0.30 20.82
C GLY A 210 -3.58 0.13 20.36
N GLY A 211 -3.79 1.38 19.95
CA GLY A 211 -5.06 1.86 19.42
C GLY A 211 -5.40 1.35 18.02
N VAL A 212 -6.61 1.67 17.59
CA VAL A 212 -7.07 1.55 16.20
C VAL A 212 -6.45 2.69 15.38
N HIS A 213 -5.99 2.42 14.17
CA HIS A 213 -5.46 3.44 13.26
C HIS A 213 -6.11 3.32 11.89
N MET A 214 -6.55 4.46 11.32
CA MET A 214 -6.98 4.55 9.93
C MET A 214 -5.93 5.30 9.13
N VAL A 215 -5.61 4.78 7.95
CA VAL A 215 -4.70 5.42 6.99
C VAL A 215 -5.42 5.59 5.67
N GLY A 216 -5.43 6.82 5.17
CA GLY A 216 -5.98 7.16 3.87
C GLY A 216 -4.88 7.24 2.81
N ILE A 217 -5.06 6.54 1.69
CA ILE A 217 -4.16 6.57 0.54
C ILE A 217 -4.90 7.27 -0.61
N HIS A 218 -4.44 8.43 -1.04
CA HIS A 218 -5.08 9.19 -2.13
C HIS A 218 -4.13 9.55 -3.28
N GLY A 219 -4.70 10.08 -4.36
CA GLY A 219 -3.97 10.51 -5.54
C GLY A 219 -4.74 10.26 -6.83
N VAL A 220 -4.12 10.60 -7.97
CA VAL A 220 -4.70 10.53 -9.32
C VAL A 220 -5.15 9.11 -9.69
N GLY A 221 -6.14 8.99 -10.57
CA GLY A 221 -6.53 7.71 -11.19
C GLY A 221 -5.32 7.04 -11.86
N GLY A 222 -5.18 5.72 -11.70
CA GLY A 222 -4.09 4.97 -12.35
C GLY A 222 -2.70 5.05 -11.71
N VAL A 223 -2.52 5.84 -10.63
CA VAL A 223 -1.21 6.02 -9.95
C VAL A 223 -0.72 4.80 -9.16
N GLY A 224 -1.58 3.80 -8.92
CA GLY A 224 -1.22 2.55 -8.24
C GLY A 224 -1.67 2.42 -6.78
N LYS A 225 -2.65 3.22 -6.31
CA LYS A 225 -3.20 3.14 -4.94
C LYS A 225 -3.67 1.73 -4.54
N THR A 226 -4.50 1.10 -5.37
CA THR A 226 -4.99 -0.27 -5.15
C THR A 226 -3.84 -1.28 -5.06
N THR A 227 -2.85 -1.16 -5.95
CA THR A 227 -1.66 -2.03 -5.96
C THR A 227 -0.88 -1.87 -4.65
N LEU A 228 -0.67 -0.63 -4.19
CA LEU A 228 0.02 -0.34 -2.93
C LEU A 228 -0.76 -0.91 -1.74
N ALA A 229 -2.08 -0.71 -1.68
CA ALA A 229 -2.91 -1.23 -0.61
C ALA A 229 -2.92 -2.76 -0.56
N ARG A 230 -2.98 -3.45 -1.71
CA ARG A 230 -2.85 -4.92 -1.78
C ARG A 230 -1.48 -5.39 -1.29
N ALA A 231 -0.40 -4.70 -1.67
CA ALA A 231 0.94 -5.05 -1.23
C ALA A 231 1.12 -4.89 0.29
N ILE A 232 0.57 -3.83 0.87
CA ILE A 232 0.59 -3.60 2.32
C ILE A 232 -0.30 -4.61 3.05
N TYR A 233 -1.52 -4.85 2.56
CA TYR A 233 -2.41 -5.87 3.12
C TYR A 233 -1.70 -7.22 3.20
N ASN A 234 -1.06 -7.59 2.10
CA ASN A 234 -0.22 -8.75 2.03
C ASN A 234 0.87 -8.70 3.10
N LEU A 235 1.68 -7.63 3.16
CA LEU A 235 2.81 -7.49 4.09
C LEU A 235 2.46 -7.76 5.56
N ILE A 236 1.37 -7.18 6.06
CA ILE A 236 1.10 -7.10 7.51
C ILE A 236 0.02 -8.06 8.01
N ALA A 237 -0.71 -8.71 7.11
CA ALA A 237 -1.91 -9.45 7.49
C ALA A 237 -1.68 -10.60 8.47
N ASP A 238 -0.51 -11.22 8.51
CA ASP A 238 -0.26 -12.34 9.42
C ASP A 238 -0.31 -11.91 10.91
N GLN A 239 -0.23 -10.61 11.18
CA GLN A 239 -0.31 -9.99 12.51
C GLN A 239 -1.74 -9.75 13.02
N PHE A 240 -2.77 -10.06 12.23
CA PHE A 240 -4.17 -9.76 12.56
C PHE A 240 -4.99 -11.04 12.70
N GLU A 241 -6.07 -10.96 13.48
CA GLU A 241 -7.01 -12.07 13.68
C GLU A 241 -8.03 -12.15 12.54
N VAL A 242 -8.48 -10.98 12.09
CA VAL A 242 -9.55 -10.84 11.11
C VAL A 242 -9.03 -10.02 9.95
N LEU A 243 -9.24 -10.52 8.74
CA LEU A 243 -8.72 -9.92 7.52
C LEU A 243 -9.87 -9.68 6.55
N CYS A 244 -9.93 -8.47 5.99
CA CYS A 244 -10.88 -8.20 4.93
C CYS A 244 -10.32 -7.17 3.94
N PHE A 245 -10.34 -7.55 2.67
CA PHE A 245 -10.13 -6.64 1.55
C PHE A 245 -11.44 -6.51 0.78
N LEU A 246 -11.99 -5.29 0.71
CA LEU A 246 -13.15 -4.95 -0.10
C LEU A 246 -12.67 -4.18 -1.34
N ASP A 247 -12.58 -4.89 -2.46
CA ASP A 247 -12.20 -4.33 -3.75
C ASP A 247 -13.30 -3.42 -4.32
N ASN A 248 -12.89 -2.37 -5.05
CA ASN A 248 -13.76 -1.51 -5.87
C ASN A 248 -15.08 -1.08 -5.18
N VAL A 249 -14.99 -0.51 -3.97
CA VAL A 249 -16.14 -0.11 -3.15
C VAL A 249 -17.10 0.81 -3.92
N ARG A 250 -16.57 1.80 -4.66
CA ARG A 250 -17.39 2.65 -5.56
C ARG A 250 -18.26 1.80 -6.49
N GLU A 251 -17.63 0.98 -7.32
CA GLU A 251 -18.30 0.24 -8.39
C GLU A 251 -19.27 -0.82 -7.83
N ASN A 252 -18.87 -1.51 -6.77
CA ASN A 252 -19.72 -2.50 -6.11
C ASN A 252 -20.92 -1.87 -5.40
N SER A 253 -20.77 -0.69 -4.82
CA SER A 253 -21.90 0.03 -4.21
C SER A 253 -22.93 0.45 -5.25
N ILE A 254 -22.50 0.82 -6.46
CA ILE A 254 -23.39 1.18 -7.58
C ILE A 254 -24.11 -0.06 -8.13
N LYS A 255 -23.38 -1.16 -8.33
CA LYS A 255 -23.91 -2.38 -8.94
C LYS A 255 -24.81 -3.19 -8.00
N ASN A 256 -24.40 -3.35 -6.75
CA ASN A 256 -24.99 -4.31 -5.81
C ASN A 256 -25.56 -3.66 -4.54
N GLY A 257 -25.34 -2.37 -4.34
CA GLY A 257 -25.78 -1.64 -3.14
C GLY A 257 -24.85 -1.80 -1.94
N LEU A 258 -25.03 -0.94 -0.92
CA LEU A 258 -24.21 -0.93 0.30
C LEU A 258 -24.46 -2.13 1.21
N VAL A 259 -25.70 -2.66 1.24
CA VAL A 259 -26.05 -3.85 2.03
C VAL A 259 -25.20 -5.05 1.60
N HIS A 260 -25.00 -5.23 0.29
CA HIS A 260 -24.15 -6.28 -0.24
C HIS A 260 -22.69 -6.18 0.22
N LEU A 261 -22.15 -4.96 0.33
CA LEU A 261 -20.80 -4.73 0.85
C LEU A 261 -20.70 -5.08 2.33
N GLN A 262 -21.72 -4.77 3.13
CA GLN A 262 -21.80 -5.15 4.55
C GLN A 262 -21.90 -6.67 4.73
N GLU A 263 -22.70 -7.36 3.92
CA GLU A 263 -22.77 -8.83 3.90
C GLU A 263 -21.42 -9.46 3.49
N THR A 264 -20.75 -8.86 2.50
CA THR A 264 -19.41 -9.29 2.07
C THR A 264 -18.38 -9.10 3.18
N LEU A 265 -18.42 -7.98 3.90
CA LEU A 265 -17.57 -7.74 5.07
C LEU A 265 -17.80 -8.81 6.14
N LEU A 266 -19.05 -9.05 6.53
CA LEU A 266 -19.39 -10.01 7.58
C LEU A 266 -19.00 -11.44 7.19
N SER A 267 -19.26 -11.86 5.94
CA SER A 267 -18.90 -13.20 5.47
C SER A 267 -17.39 -13.43 5.47
N LYS A 268 -16.59 -12.44 5.04
CA LYS A 268 -15.12 -12.52 5.06
C LYS A 268 -14.53 -12.45 6.47
N THR A 269 -15.15 -11.70 7.38
CA THR A 269 -14.61 -11.48 8.73
C THR A 269 -15.06 -12.53 9.75
N ILE A 270 -16.23 -13.14 9.57
CA ILE A 270 -16.86 -14.05 10.55
C ILE A 270 -16.86 -15.50 10.05
N GLY A 271 -16.73 -15.73 8.73
CA GLY A 271 -16.71 -17.08 8.14
C GLY A 271 -18.10 -17.74 8.02
N GLU A 272 -19.16 -17.06 8.44
CA GLU A 272 -20.54 -17.48 8.22
C GLU A 272 -20.98 -17.11 6.80
N LYS A 273 -21.33 -18.13 6.00
CA LYS A 273 -21.88 -17.95 4.65
C LYS A 273 -23.38 -17.73 4.72
N GLY A 274 -23.91 -16.80 3.92
CA GLY A 274 -25.36 -16.61 3.76
C GLY A 274 -26.01 -15.66 4.76
N ILE A 275 -25.24 -14.76 5.37
CA ILE A 275 -25.79 -13.65 6.16
C ILE A 275 -26.61 -12.77 5.21
N LYS A 276 -27.93 -12.71 5.42
CA LYS A 276 -28.82 -11.78 4.74
C LYS A 276 -29.17 -10.66 5.69
N LEU A 277 -28.79 -9.44 5.34
CA LEU A 277 -29.12 -8.25 6.11
C LEU A 277 -30.34 -7.57 5.48
N GLY A 278 -31.29 -7.14 6.31
CA GLY A 278 -32.51 -6.48 5.84
C GLY A 278 -32.24 -5.04 5.37
N SER A 279 -31.44 -4.29 6.13
CA SER A 279 -31.09 -2.90 5.80
C SER A 279 -29.70 -2.49 6.30
N ILE A 280 -29.21 -1.37 5.77
CA ILE A 280 -27.91 -0.77 6.17
C ILE A 280 -27.86 -0.51 7.67
N ASN A 281 -28.95 0.02 8.23
CA ASN A 281 -29.04 0.43 9.62
C ASN A 281 -29.09 -0.76 10.58
N GLU A 282 -29.62 -1.90 10.14
CA GLU A 282 -29.58 -3.15 10.91
C GLU A 282 -28.18 -3.78 10.92
N ALA A 283 -27.45 -3.65 9.81
CA ALA A 283 -26.12 -4.23 9.65
C ALA A 283 -25.03 -3.52 10.47
N ILE A 284 -25.09 -2.19 10.59
CA ILE A 284 -24.12 -1.36 11.32
C ILE A 284 -23.87 -1.86 12.75
N PRO A 285 -24.88 -2.01 13.64
CA PRO A 285 -24.63 -2.45 15.02
C PRO A 285 -24.09 -3.88 15.08
N ILE A 286 -24.43 -4.74 14.12
CA ILE A 286 -23.91 -6.11 14.03
C ILE A 286 -22.43 -6.08 13.69
N ILE A 287 -22.03 -5.35 12.64
CA ILE A 287 -20.61 -5.20 12.25
C ILE A 287 -19.80 -4.66 13.42
N LYS A 288 -20.26 -3.54 14.00
CA LYS A 288 -19.61 -2.92 15.16
C LYS A 288 -19.44 -3.91 16.32
N HIS A 289 -20.52 -4.60 16.71
CA HIS A 289 -20.46 -5.55 17.83
C HIS A 289 -19.46 -6.69 17.59
N ARG A 290 -19.37 -7.18 16.35
CA ARG A 290 -18.51 -8.32 15.98
C ARG A 290 -17.04 -7.92 15.87
N LEU A 291 -16.74 -6.75 15.30
CA LEU A 291 -15.37 -6.30 15.05
C LEU A 291 -14.73 -5.59 16.24
N HIS A 292 -15.53 -5.03 17.16
CA HIS A 292 -15.04 -4.26 18.32
C HIS A 292 -14.13 -5.06 19.27
N ARG A 293 -14.19 -6.39 19.23
CA ARG A 293 -13.36 -7.27 20.09
C ARG A 293 -12.23 -7.96 19.35
N LYS A 294 -12.02 -7.61 18.08
CA LYS A 294 -11.07 -8.29 17.20
C LYS A 294 -10.01 -7.34 16.71
N LYS A 295 -8.78 -7.85 16.59
CA LYS A 295 -7.69 -7.16 15.89
C LYS A 295 -7.87 -7.34 14.38
N VAL A 296 -8.46 -6.34 13.73
CA VAL A 296 -8.88 -6.37 12.32
C VAL A 296 -7.88 -5.65 11.42
N LEU A 297 -7.56 -6.24 10.27
CA LEU A 297 -7.01 -5.53 9.11
C LEU A 297 -8.09 -5.41 8.04
N LEU A 298 -8.57 -4.18 7.82
CA LEU A 298 -9.60 -3.86 6.84
C LEU A 298 -9.02 -2.96 5.75
N VAL A 299 -9.21 -3.31 4.48
CA VAL A 299 -8.88 -2.45 3.34
C VAL A 299 -10.15 -2.15 2.56
N LEU A 300 -10.44 -0.87 2.38
CA LEU A 300 -11.52 -0.33 1.57
C LEU A 300 -10.94 0.31 0.32
N ASP A 301 -11.02 -0.39 -0.80
CA ASP A 301 -10.42 0.07 -2.04
C ASP A 301 -11.41 0.90 -2.87
N ASP A 302 -10.96 2.05 -3.36
CA ASP A 302 -11.64 2.92 -4.30
C ASP A 302 -12.97 3.49 -3.78
N VAL A 303 -12.92 4.08 -2.59
CA VAL A 303 -14.04 4.77 -1.93
C VAL A 303 -14.21 6.17 -2.52
N ASP A 304 -15.44 6.56 -2.85
CA ASP A 304 -15.75 7.87 -3.45
C ASP A 304 -16.89 8.64 -2.76
N LYS A 305 -17.63 8.02 -1.84
CA LYS A 305 -18.74 8.65 -1.11
C LYS A 305 -18.65 8.47 0.41
N PRO A 306 -19.02 9.47 1.22
CA PRO A 306 -19.05 9.35 2.68
C PRO A 306 -19.95 8.21 3.19
N ASP A 307 -21.10 7.98 2.54
CA ASP A 307 -22.06 6.95 2.94
C ASP A 307 -21.47 5.53 2.90
N GLN A 308 -20.49 5.28 2.01
CA GLN A 308 -19.78 4.01 1.96
C GLN A 308 -18.96 3.78 3.23
N LEU A 309 -18.27 4.81 3.73
CA LEU A 309 -17.51 4.73 4.98
C LEU A 309 -18.43 4.61 6.18
N HIS A 310 -19.51 5.41 6.25
CA HIS A 310 -20.49 5.32 7.34
C HIS A 310 -21.13 3.93 7.45
N ALA A 311 -21.37 3.26 6.31
CA ALA A 311 -21.97 1.93 6.29
C ALA A 311 -20.98 0.80 6.68
N ILE A 312 -19.69 0.93 6.37
CA ILE A 312 -18.72 -0.18 6.42
C ILE A 312 -17.70 -0.02 7.54
N ALA A 313 -17.23 1.20 7.79
CA ALA A 313 -16.19 1.53 8.76
C ALA A 313 -16.51 2.87 9.45
N GLY A 314 -17.65 2.96 10.11
CA GLY A 314 -18.19 4.25 10.58
C GLY A 314 -17.32 5.02 11.59
N GLY A 315 -16.49 4.34 12.38
CA GLY A 315 -15.59 5.00 13.33
C GLY A 315 -14.58 4.04 13.96
N MET A 316 -13.63 4.60 14.71
CA MET A 316 -12.58 3.83 15.39
C MET A 316 -13.11 2.87 16.45
N ASP A 317 -14.23 3.23 17.06
CA ASP A 317 -14.95 2.46 18.06
C ASP A 317 -15.58 1.17 17.51
N TRP A 318 -15.56 0.96 16.19
CA TRP A 318 -16.02 -0.29 15.57
C TRP A 318 -15.03 -1.43 15.67
N PHE A 319 -13.76 -1.13 15.96
CA PHE A 319 -12.69 -2.12 15.87
C PHE A 319 -11.99 -2.31 17.22
N GLY A 320 -11.48 -3.51 17.44
CA GLY A 320 -10.71 -3.81 18.64
C GLY A 320 -9.31 -3.18 18.62
N SER A 321 -8.70 -3.11 19.79
CA SER A 321 -7.32 -2.65 19.99
C SER A 321 -6.34 -3.32 19.00
N GLY A 322 -5.43 -2.52 18.42
CA GLY A 322 -4.44 -2.97 17.45
C GLY A 322 -4.95 -3.11 16.01
N SER A 323 -6.22 -2.77 15.72
CA SER A 323 -6.77 -2.84 14.36
C SER A 323 -6.23 -1.76 13.43
N ARG A 324 -6.18 -2.05 12.13
CA ARG A 324 -5.74 -1.14 11.07
C ARG A 324 -6.77 -1.10 9.95
N VAL A 325 -7.18 0.10 9.57
CA VAL A 325 -8.08 0.35 8.44
C VAL A 325 -7.33 1.14 7.38
N ILE A 326 -7.29 0.65 6.15
CA ILE A 326 -6.66 1.34 5.01
C ILE A 326 -7.76 1.70 4.02
N ILE A 327 -7.83 2.96 3.64
CA ILE A 327 -8.83 3.47 2.70
C ILE A 327 -8.10 4.00 1.48
N THR A 328 -8.40 3.51 0.28
CA THR A 328 -7.91 4.13 -0.95
C THR A 328 -9.01 4.99 -1.57
N THR A 329 -8.65 6.19 -2.04
CA THR A 329 -9.61 7.11 -2.66
C THR A 329 -8.93 8.03 -3.66
N ARG A 330 -9.73 8.70 -4.50
CA ARG A 330 -9.27 9.82 -5.33
C ARG A 330 -9.57 11.18 -4.69
N ASN A 331 -10.35 11.19 -3.61
CA ASN A 331 -10.83 12.39 -2.94
C ASN A 331 -10.23 12.52 -1.54
N ARG A 332 -9.27 13.43 -1.37
CA ARG A 332 -8.63 13.72 -0.08
C ARG A 332 -9.63 14.24 0.96
N HIS A 333 -10.58 15.09 0.54
CA HIS A 333 -11.57 15.68 1.45
C HIS A 333 -12.42 14.62 2.15
N LEU A 334 -12.75 13.52 1.45
CA LEU A 334 -13.51 12.41 2.00
C LEU A 334 -12.80 11.78 3.23
N LEU A 335 -11.48 11.69 3.21
CA LEU A 335 -10.68 11.19 4.33
C LEU A 335 -10.71 12.17 5.51
N THR A 336 -10.55 13.47 5.24
CA THR A 336 -10.58 14.52 6.25
C THR A 336 -11.95 14.62 6.92
N CYS A 337 -13.04 14.58 6.16
CA CYS A 337 -14.40 14.56 6.69
C CYS A 337 -14.68 13.34 7.58
N HIS A 338 -14.08 12.20 7.25
CA HIS A 338 -14.21 10.98 8.04
C HIS A 338 -13.29 10.95 9.28
N GLY A 339 -12.47 11.97 9.50
CA GLY A 339 -11.56 12.04 10.65
C GLY A 339 -10.31 11.17 10.53
N VAL A 340 -9.88 10.85 9.30
CA VAL A 340 -8.63 10.12 9.06
C VAL A 340 -7.45 11.07 9.24
N GLU A 341 -6.67 10.89 10.30
CA GLU A 341 -5.53 11.75 10.62
C GLU A 341 -4.29 11.47 9.75
N SER A 342 -4.05 10.19 9.43
CA SER A 342 -2.87 9.76 8.65
C SER A 342 -3.23 9.61 7.19
N ILE A 343 -2.77 10.54 6.36
CA ILE A 343 -3.07 10.60 4.92
C ILE A 343 -1.77 10.55 4.12
N TYR A 344 -1.71 9.64 3.16
CA TYR A 344 -0.59 9.45 2.23
C TYR A 344 -1.04 9.75 0.79
N GLU A 345 -0.33 10.65 0.11
CA GLU A 345 -0.51 10.88 -1.31
C GLU A 345 0.44 9.98 -2.12
N VAL A 346 -0.10 9.18 -3.04
CA VAL A 346 0.70 8.33 -3.92
C VAL A 346 1.24 9.15 -5.07
N HIS A 347 2.56 9.24 -5.16
CA HIS A 347 3.25 9.85 -6.30
C HIS A 347 3.54 8.83 -7.41
N GLY A 348 3.56 9.32 -8.65
CA GLY A 348 3.92 8.55 -9.84
C GLY A 348 5.33 7.96 -9.76
N LEU A 349 5.63 7.03 -10.66
CA LEU A 349 6.93 6.38 -10.78
C LEU A 349 7.98 7.39 -11.22
N ASN A 350 9.18 7.30 -10.62
CA ASN A 350 10.31 8.04 -11.15
C ASN A 350 10.73 7.48 -12.52
N HIS A 351 11.58 8.21 -13.25
CA HIS A 351 11.96 7.84 -14.61
C HIS A 351 12.53 6.41 -14.72
N LYS A 352 13.35 5.98 -13.75
CA LYS A 352 13.95 4.63 -13.73
C LYS A 352 12.88 3.55 -13.49
N GLU A 353 12.02 3.75 -12.50
CA GLU A 353 10.90 2.86 -12.19
C GLU A 353 9.92 2.76 -13.38
N ALA A 354 9.63 3.89 -14.03
CA ALA A 354 8.73 3.95 -15.18
C ALA A 354 9.29 3.18 -16.38
N LEU A 355 10.58 3.36 -16.68
CA LEU A 355 11.27 2.63 -17.75
C LEU A 355 11.30 1.13 -17.48
N GLU A 356 11.58 0.73 -16.24
CA GLU A 356 11.56 -0.68 -15.84
C GLU A 356 10.16 -1.30 -16.01
N LEU A 357 9.10 -0.64 -15.53
CA LEU A 357 7.74 -1.13 -15.67
C LEU A 357 7.30 -1.23 -17.13
N LEU A 358 7.64 -0.23 -17.96
CA LEU A 358 7.33 -0.25 -19.39
C LEU A 358 8.08 -1.39 -20.10
N SER A 359 9.35 -1.60 -19.77
CA SER A 359 10.17 -2.68 -20.36
C SER A 359 9.57 -4.05 -20.08
N TRP A 360 9.15 -4.29 -18.84
CA TRP A 360 8.43 -5.51 -18.48
C TRP A 360 7.09 -5.65 -19.21
N SER A 361 6.33 -4.57 -19.32
CA SER A 361 5.02 -4.59 -19.99
C SER A 361 5.15 -4.83 -21.50
N ALA A 362 6.17 -4.26 -22.15
CA ALA A 362 6.39 -4.32 -23.59
C ALA A 362 7.13 -5.58 -24.04
N PHE A 363 8.16 -6.03 -23.31
CA PHE A 363 9.04 -7.11 -23.74
C PHE A 363 8.94 -8.36 -22.88
N LYS A 364 8.19 -8.32 -21.76
CA LYS A 364 8.13 -9.40 -20.75
C LYS A 364 9.50 -9.76 -20.16
N THR A 365 10.50 -8.89 -20.32
CA THR A 365 11.83 -9.04 -19.75
C THR A 365 12.37 -7.67 -19.33
N GLY A 366 13.29 -7.64 -18.36
CA GLY A 366 14.03 -6.44 -18.00
C GLY A 366 15.17 -6.09 -18.98
N LYS A 367 15.38 -6.87 -20.04
CA LYS A 367 16.43 -6.62 -21.04
C LYS A 367 15.79 -6.04 -22.30
N VAL A 368 16.21 -4.83 -22.64
CA VAL A 368 15.75 -4.12 -23.83
C VAL A 368 16.90 -4.03 -24.82
N ASP A 369 16.61 -4.25 -26.10
CA ASP A 369 17.56 -3.96 -27.17
C ASP A 369 17.89 -2.45 -27.18
N PRO A 370 19.17 -2.04 -27.22
CA PRO A 370 19.57 -0.64 -27.26
C PRO A 370 18.83 0.23 -28.29
N CYS A 371 18.37 -0.35 -29.42
CA CYS A 371 17.61 0.41 -30.41
C CYS A 371 16.26 0.95 -29.90
N TYR A 372 15.65 0.34 -28.87
CA TYR A 372 14.37 0.80 -28.32
C TYR A 372 14.52 1.86 -27.21
N VAL A 373 15.74 2.18 -26.77
CA VAL A 373 15.94 3.08 -25.62
C VAL A 373 15.30 4.46 -25.84
N ASN A 374 15.48 5.05 -27.02
CA ASN A 374 14.92 6.37 -27.33
C ASN A 374 13.39 6.36 -27.33
N ILE A 375 12.78 5.33 -27.93
CA ILE A 375 11.33 5.24 -28.03
C ILE A 375 10.67 4.92 -26.69
N LEU A 376 11.32 4.12 -25.84
CA LEU A 376 10.88 3.90 -24.46
C LEU A 376 10.96 5.16 -23.61
N ASN A 377 12.04 5.94 -23.74
CA ASN A 377 12.15 7.22 -23.05
C ASN A 377 11.03 8.17 -23.48
N ARG A 378 10.71 8.22 -24.77
CA ARG A 378 9.57 8.99 -25.29
C ARG A 378 8.23 8.53 -24.68
N ALA A 379 7.99 7.23 -24.61
CA ALA A 379 6.79 6.66 -23.98
C ALA A 379 6.72 6.94 -22.47
N VAL A 380 7.85 6.85 -21.76
CA VAL A 380 7.95 7.19 -20.33
C VAL A 380 7.64 8.66 -20.08
N THR A 381 8.17 9.54 -20.93
CA THR A 381 7.87 10.98 -20.88
C THR A 381 6.38 11.24 -21.11
N TYR A 382 5.76 10.60 -22.10
CA TYR A 382 4.31 10.73 -22.33
C TYR A 382 3.47 10.24 -21.14
N ALA A 383 3.85 9.11 -20.54
CA ALA A 383 3.10 8.54 -19.42
C ALA A 383 3.26 9.33 -18.11
N SER A 384 4.26 10.21 -18.02
CA SER A 384 4.60 11.06 -16.86
C SER A 384 4.60 10.31 -15.52
N GLY A 385 5.12 9.08 -15.55
CA GLY A 385 5.23 8.23 -14.36
C GLY A 385 3.95 7.53 -13.93
N LEU A 386 2.85 7.60 -14.71
CA LEU A 386 1.59 6.93 -14.38
C LEU A 386 1.66 5.42 -14.72
N PRO A 387 1.64 4.50 -13.72
CA PRO A 387 1.79 3.06 -13.95
C PRO A 387 0.78 2.48 -14.94
N LEU A 388 -0.48 2.91 -14.86
CA LEU A 388 -1.52 2.45 -15.74
C LEU A 388 -1.24 2.79 -17.21
N ALA A 389 -0.82 4.03 -17.50
CA ALA A 389 -0.51 4.46 -18.85
C ALA A 389 0.66 3.65 -19.42
N LEU A 390 1.72 3.44 -18.64
CA LEU A 390 2.87 2.61 -19.03
C LEU A 390 2.44 1.18 -19.37
N LYS A 391 1.52 0.59 -18.59
CA LYS A 391 0.99 -0.75 -18.87
C LYS A 391 0.19 -0.81 -20.15
N VAL A 392 -0.69 0.17 -20.40
CA VAL A 392 -1.50 0.23 -21.63
C VAL A 392 -0.59 0.40 -22.86
N ILE A 393 0.36 1.33 -22.81
CA ILE A 393 1.32 1.57 -23.89
C ILE A 393 2.15 0.32 -24.16
N GLY A 394 2.75 -0.27 -23.11
CA GLY A 394 3.55 -1.49 -23.26
C GLY A 394 2.74 -2.67 -23.82
N SER A 395 1.49 -2.83 -23.38
CA SER A 395 0.61 -3.91 -23.84
C SER A 395 0.18 -3.73 -25.29
N ASN A 396 -0.10 -2.50 -25.73
CA ASN A 396 -0.51 -2.20 -27.11
C ASN A 396 0.64 -2.37 -28.11
N LEU A 397 1.88 -2.20 -27.65
CA LEU A 397 3.06 -2.13 -28.52
C LEU A 397 3.97 -3.37 -28.40
N ILE A 398 3.53 -4.41 -27.69
CA ILE A 398 4.23 -5.69 -27.61
C ILE A 398 4.39 -6.31 -29.01
N GLY A 399 5.63 -6.67 -29.36
CA GLY A 399 5.97 -7.31 -30.64
C GLY A 399 5.91 -6.38 -31.87
N LYS A 400 5.70 -5.07 -31.68
CA LYS A 400 5.70 -4.06 -32.74
C LYS A 400 7.10 -3.54 -33.06
N ARG A 401 7.32 -3.08 -34.29
CA ARG A 401 8.59 -2.44 -34.70
C ARG A 401 8.68 -1.00 -34.22
N ILE A 402 9.88 -0.43 -34.20
CA ILE A 402 10.12 0.94 -33.72
C ILE A 402 9.28 1.97 -34.49
N GLU A 403 9.10 1.80 -35.80
CA GLU A 403 8.32 2.73 -36.62
C GLU A 403 6.82 2.70 -36.24
N GLU A 404 6.32 1.54 -35.85
CA GLU A 404 4.94 1.40 -35.34
C GLU A 404 4.80 2.03 -33.95
N TRP A 405 5.83 1.94 -33.09
CA TRP A 405 5.85 2.63 -31.80
C TRP A 405 5.84 4.16 -31.98
N GLU A 406 6.66 4.68 -32.89
CA GLU A 406 6.70 6.11 -33.21
C GLU A 406 5.33 6.60 -33.68
N SER A 407 4.74 5.91 -34.66
CA SER A 407 3.42 6.26 -35.18
C SER A 407 2.32 6.20 -34.11
N ALA A 408 2.35 5.19 -33.22
CA ALA A 408 1.38 5.08 -32.14
C ALA A 408 1.54 6.20 -31.09
N LEU A 409 2.77 6.56 -30.72
CA LEU A 409 3.02 7.66 -29.79
C LEU A 409 2.67 9.02 -30.40
N ASP A 410 2.90 9.22 -31.71
CA ASP A 410 2.42 10.41 -32.44
C ASP A 410 0.89 10.49 -32.38
N GLN A 411 0.21 9.35 -32.54
CA GLN A 411 -1.25 9.28 -32.42
C GLN A 411 -1.71 9.61 -31.00
N TYR A 412 -1.10 9.03 -29.96
CA TYR A 412 -1.49 9.26 -28.56
C TYR A 412 -1.30 10.71 -28.10
N GLN A 413 -0.32 11.43 -28.67
CA GLN A 413 -0.11 12.85 -28.40
C GLN A 413 -1.21 13.73 -29.01
N ARG A 414 -1.84 13.28 -30.11
CA ARG A 414 -2.94 14.01 -30.75
C ARG A 414 -4.30 13.61 -30.22
N ILE A 415 -4.52 12.31 -30.07
CA ILE A 415 -5.76 11.70 -29.60
C ILE A 415 -5.38 10.68 -28.54
N PRO A 416 -5.52 11.06 -27.25
CA PRO A 416 -5.14 10.19 -26.15
C PRO A 416 -5.87 8.84 -26.19
N ASN A 417 -5.18 7.78 -25.78
CA ASN A 417 -5.74 6.43 -25.77
C ASN A 417 -6.99 6.35 -24.88
N LYS A 418 -8.08 5.79 -25.42
CA LYS A 418 -9.38 5.72 -24.75
C LYS A 418 -9.35 5.01 -23.39
N ASP A 419 -8.60 3.92 -23.26
CA ASP A 419 -8.57 3.14 -22.02
C ASP A 419 -7.90 3.92 -20.88
N ILE A 420 -6.88 4.72 -21.21
CA ILE A 420 -6.25 5.65 -20.25
C ILE A 420 -7.25 6.75 -19.88
N GLN A 421 -7.89 7.35 -20.89
CA GLN A 421 -8.84 8.44 -20.73
C GLN A 421 -10.02 8.07 -19.84
N ASP A 422 -10.67 6.92 -20.10
CA ASP A 422 -11.84 6.47 -19.34
C ASP A 422 -11.53 6.32 -17.84
N ILE A 423 -10.32 5.88 -17.49
CA ILE A 423 -9.91 5.72 -16.09
C ILE A 423 -9.62 7.07 -15.42
N LEU A 424 -9.01 8.01 -16.13
CA LEU A 424 -8.73 9.35 -15.61
C LEU A 424 -10.03 10.17 -15.46
N LYS A 425 -10.95 10.03 -16.42
CA LYS A 425 -12.21 10.78 -16.51
C LYS A 425 -13.16 10.51 -15.35
N VAL A 426 -13.05 9.38 -14.66
CA VAL A 426 -13.87 9.06 -13.46
C VAL A 426 -13.88 10.20 -12.43
N SER A 427 -12.74 10.86 -12.20
CA SER A 427 -12.68 11.98 -11.25
C SER A 427 -13.41 13.22 -11.80
N PHE A 428 -13.29 13.50 -13.09
CA PHE A 428 -13.94 14.61 -13.78
C PHE A 428 -15.46 14.41 -13.84
N ASP A 429 -15.95 13.22 -14.21
CA ASP A 429 -17.38 12.90 -14.33
C ASP A 429 -18.13 13.00 -12.99
N SER A 430 -17.40 13.06 -11.87
CA SER A 430 -17.94 13.22 -10.53
C SER A 430 -17.96 14.68 -10.01
N LEU A 431 -17.61 15.64 -10.86
CA LEU A 431 -17.68 17.08 -10.61
C LEU A 431 -19.05 17.63 -11.03
N GLU A 432 -19.51 18.70 -10.38
CA GLU A 432 -20.64 19.47 -10.87
C GLU A 432 -20.21 20.35 -12.06
N GLU A 433 -21.19 20.83 -12.82
CA GLU A 433 -20.97 21.59 -14.07
C GLU A 433 -20.03 22.78 -13.90
N TYR A 434 -20.13 23.51 -12.79
CA TYR A 434 -19.25 24.65 -12.51
C TYR A 434 -17.78 24.23 -12.33
N GLU A 435 -17.52 23.18 -11.56
CA GLU A 435 -16.15 22.70 -11.35
C GLU A 435 -15.57 22.05 -12.61
N GLN A 436 -16.41 21.38 -13.41
CA GLN A 436 -16.01 20.87 -14.73
C GLN A 436 -15.50 22.00 -15.62
N ASN A 437 -16.24 23.12 -15.69
CA ASN A 437 -15.83 24.28 -16.47
C ASN A 437 -14.51 24.89 -15.97
N ILE A 438 -14.34 25.06 -14.65
CA ILE A 438 -13.06 25.52 -14.07
C ILE A 438 -11.92 24.57 -14.46
N PHE A 439 -12.14 23.26 -14.37
CA PHE A 439 -11.11 22.28 -14.72
C PHE A 439 -10.69 22.39 -16.20
N LEU A 440 -11.66 22.51 -17.11
CA LEU A 440 -11.38 22.64 -18.55
C LEU A 440 -10.63 23.94 -18.87
N ASP A 441 -11.00 25.05 -18.23
CA ASP A 441 -10.28 26.32 -18.38
C ASP A 441 -8.82 26.19 -17.92
N ILE A 442 -8.60 25.53 -16.77
CA ILE A 442 -7.25 25.30 -16.24
C ILE A 442 -6.44 24.37 -17.16
N ALA A 443 -7.03 23.26 -17.59
CA ALA A 443 -6.34 22.27 -18.43
C ALA A 443 -5.98 22.82 -19.82
N CYS A 444 -6.83 23.68 -20.40
CA CYS A 444 -6.57 24.26 -21.71
C CYS A 444 -5.63 25.47 -21.64
N CYS A 445 -5.71 26.32 -20.61
CA CYS A 445 -5.12 27.66 -20.67
C CYS A 445 -4.18 28.02 -19.50
N PHE A 446 -4.35 27.43 -18.31
CA PHE A 446 -3.75 27.99 -17.09
C PHE A 446 -2.76 27.08 -16.35
N LYS A 447 -2.31 26.00 -16.96
CA LYS A 447 -1.17 25.23 -16.41
C LYS A 447 0.06 26.13 -16.34
N GLY A 448 0.68 26.19 -15.15
CA GLY A 448 1.89 26.97 -14.87
C GLY A 448 1.64 28.42 -14.42
N TYR A 449 0.39 28.90 -14.43
CA TYR A 449 0.05 30.25 -13.98
C TYR A 449 -0.06 30.33 -12.46
N ARG A 450 0.17 31.51 -11.88
CA ARG A 450 0.03 31.72 -10.44
C ARG A 450 -1.42 31.57 -10.03
N LEU A 451 -1.66 30.90 -8.91
CA LEU A 451 -3.02 30.66 -8.41
C LEU A 451 -3.84 31.95 -8.21
N SER A 452 -3.20 33.05 -7.83
CA SER A 452 -3.88 34.36 -7.69
C SER A 452 -4.42 34.87 -9.03
N GLU A 453 -3.62 34.79 -10.09
CA GLU A 453 -4.00 35.24 -11.44
C GLU A 453 -5.12 34.37 -12.00
N VAL A 454 -5.00 33.05 -11.83
CA VAL A 454 -6.04 32.10 -12.26
C VAL A 454 -7.37 32.39 -11.57
N LYS A 455 -7.36 32.72 -10.27
CA LYS A 455 -8.59 33.09 -9.54
C LYS A 455 -9.23 34.38 -10.08
N GLU A 456 -8.43 35.39 -10.38
CA GLU A 456 -8.91 36.68 -10.90
C GLU A 456 -9.54 36.52 -12.29
N ILE A 457 -8.89 35.76 -13.16
CA ILE A 457 -9.39 35.50 -14.52
C ILE A 457 -10.67 34.67 -14.47
N LEU A 458 -10.69 33.57 -13.70
CA LEU A 458 -11.88 32.73 -13.55
C LEU A 458 -13.05 33.50 -12.90
N PHE A 459 -12.79 34.37 -11.92
CA PHE A 459 -13.81 35.22 -11.33
C PHE A 459 -14.42 36.18 -12.36
N SER A 460 -13.57 36.79 -13.19
CA SER A 460 -14.01 37.72 -14.23
C SER A 460 -14.82 37.01 -15.33
N HIS A 461 -14.44 35.78 -15.68
CA HIS A 461 -15.09 34.98 -16.71
C HIS A 461 -16.44 34.40 -16.26
N HIS A 462 -16.46 33.79 -15.07
CA HIS A 462 -17.65 33.07 -14.58
C HIS A 462 -18.58 33.94 -13.73
N GLY A 463 -18.12 35.09 -13.23
CA GLY A 463 -18.89 35.96 -12.33
C GLY A 463 -19.06 35.44 -10.90
N PHE A 464 -18.41 34.31 -10.56
CA PHE A 464 -18.47 33.66 -9.25
C PHE A 464 -17.07 33.39 -8.71
N CYS A 465 -16.92 33.40 -7.38
CA CYS A 465 -15.65 33.11 -6.73
C CYS A 465 -15.20 31.66 -7.00
N PRO A 466 -14.08 31.42 -7.70
CA PRO A 466 -13.65 30.07 -8.07
C PRO A 466 -13.00 29.31 -6.91
N GLN A 467 -12.90 29.92 -5.72
CA GLN A 467 -12.19 29.37 -4.57
C GLN A 467 -12.72 27.99 -4.16
N TYR A 468 -14.05 27.81 -4.17
CA TYR A 468 -14.67 26.52 -3.85
C TYR A 468 -14.35 25.47 -4.92
N GLY A 469 -14.59 25.78 -6.20
CA GLY A 469 -14.33 24.86 -7.30
C GLY A 469 -12.87 24.43 -7.39
N ILE A 470 -11.92 25.36 -7.25
CA ILE A 470 -10.49 25.05 -7.18
C ILE A 470 -10.18 24.10 -6.01
N GLY A 471 -10.80 24.32 -4.84
CA GLY A 471 -10.66 23.42 -3.69
C GLY A 471 -11.11 22.00 -4.03
N VAL A 472 -12.28 21.84 -4.64
CA VAL A 472 -12.81 20.54 -5.09
C VAL A 472 -11.86 19.84 -6.07
N LEU A 473 -11.26 20.58 -7.02
CA LEU A 473 -10.30 20.01 -7.97
C LEU A 473 -9.01 19.52 -7.30
N ILE A 474 -8.51 20.25 -6.31
CA ILE A 474 -7.36 19.83 -5.49
C ILE A 474 -7.72 18.58 -4.69
N ASP A 475 -8.88 18.58 -4.04
CA ASP A 475 -9.34 17.46 -3.21
C ASP A 475 -9.49 16.17 -4.03
N LYS A 476 -9.99 16.27 -5.27
CA LYS A 476 -10.12 15.14 -6.22
C LYS A 476 -8.82 14.80 -6.97
N SER A 477 -7.70 15.40 -6.58
CA SER A 477 -6.37 15.18 -7.19
C SER A 477 -6.33 15.45 -8.69
N LEU A 478 -7.17 16.37 -9.21
CA LEU A 478 -7.18 16.75 -10.63
C LEU A 478 -6.16 17.85 -10.92
N ILE A 479 -5.93 18.75 -9.96
CA ILE A 479 -4.92 19.81 -10.02
C ILE A 479 -4.08 19.83 -8.75
N LYS A 480 -2.93 20.50 -8.80
CA LYS A 480 -2.03 20.75 -7.67
C LYS A 480 -1.51 22.18 -7.71
N ILE A 481 -1.08 22.66 -6.55
CA ILE A 481 -0.33 23.90 -6.43
C ILE A 481 1.12 23.53 -6.12
N ASP A 482 2.05 23.95 -6.96
CA ASP A 482 3.47 23.69 -6.76
C ASP A 482 4.06 24.57 -5.64
N CYS A 483 5.34 24.36 -5.32
CA CYS A 483 6.02 25.13 -4.28
C CYS A 483 6.20 26.62 -4.62
N PHE A 484 6.00 27.02 -5.88
CA PHE A 484 6.05 28.40 -6.34
C PHE A 484 4.66 29.07 -6.35
N GLY A 485 3.61 28.33 -6.02
CA GLY A 485 2.23 28.83 -6.01
C GLY A 485 1.54 28.76 -7.38
N ASN A 486 2.09 28.00 -8.33
CA ASN A 486 1.51 27.84 -9.66
C ASN A 486 0.54 26.65 -9.71
N VAL A 487 -0.51 26.78 -10.52
CA VAL A 487 -1.45 25.70 -10.80
C VAL A 487 -0.79 24.71 -11.74
N THR A 488 -0.81 23.43 -11.38
CA THR A 488 -0.23 22.34 -12.17
C THR A 488 -1.21 21.19 -12.28
N LEU A 489 -1.07 20.39 -13.35
CA LEU A 489 -1.83 19.18 -13.59
C LEU A 489 -0.85 18.09 -13.98
N HIS A 490 -1.23 16.84 -13.73
CA HIS A 490 -0.53 15.72 -14.37
C HIS A 490 -0.75 15.79 -15.88
N ASP A 491 0.29 15.52 -16.68
CA ASP A 491 0.22 15.72 -18.15
C ASP A 491 -0.94 14.95 -18.79
N LEU A 492 -1.12 13.67 -18.44
CA LEU A 492 -2.28 12.90 -18.94
C LEU A 492 -3.66 13.41 -18.45
N ILE A 493 -3.73 14.14 -17.33
CA ILE A 493 -4.97 14.78 -16.87
C ILE A 493 -5.24 16.04 -17.70
N GLU A 494 -4.20 16.79 -18.04
CA GLU A 494 -4.29 17.92 -18.98
C GLU A 494 -4.74 17.44 -20.36
N ASP A 495 -4.11 16.38 -20.89
CA ASP A 495 -4.49 15.76 -22.17
C ASP A 495 -5.93 15.26 -22.15
N MET A 496 -6.41 14.75 -21.01
CA MET A 496 -7.80 14.38 -20.83
C MET A 496 -8.75 15.58 -20.90
N GLY A 497 -8.42 16.69 -20.24
CA GLY A 497 -9.22 17.92 -20.34
C GLY A 497 -9.30 18.44 -21.77
N LYS A 498 -8.16 18.48 -22.46
CA LYS A 498 -8.06 18.88 -23.87
C LYS A 498 -8.85 17.96 -24.80
N GLU A 499 -8.79 16.64 -24.60
CA GLU A 499 -9.56 15.68 -25.38
C GLU A 499 -11.07 15.82 -25.17
N ILE A 500 -11.52 16.15 -23.96
CA ILE A 500 -12.94 16.44 -23.69
C ILE A 500 -13.42 17.60 -24.56
N VAL A 501 -12.69 18.72 -24.59
CA VAL A 501 -13.03 19.90 -25.41
C VAL A 501 -12.92 19.58 -26.90
N ARG A 502 -11.88 18.84 -27.34
CA ARG A 502 -11.73 18.42 -28.74
C ARG A 502 -12.94 17.61 -29.22
N ARG A 503 -13.53 16.79 -28.35
CA ARG A 503 -14.70 15.94 -28.70
C ARG A 503 -16.00 16.72 -28.88
N GLU A 504 -16.10 17.95 -28.40
CA GLU A 504 -17.26 18.82 -28.66
C GLU A 504 -17.42 19.03 -30.17
N SER A 505 -16.31 19.27 -30.86
CA SER A 505 -16.24 19.34 -32.31
C SER A 505 -14.86 18.87 -32.82
N PRO A 506 -14.73 17.59 -33.23
CA PRO A 506 -13.44 17.03 -33.62
C PRO A 506 -12.80 17.71 -34.83
N GLU A 507 -13.60 18.07 -35.84
CA GLU A 507 -13.13 18.57 -37.14
C GLU A 507 -13.22 20.10 -37.28
N GLU A 508 -14.05 20.77 -36.49
CA GLU A 508 -14.32 22.21 -36.61
C GLU A 508 -13.94 22.91 -35.29
N PRO A 509 -12.70 23.41 -35.13
CA PRO A 509 -12.23 24.04 -33.91
C PRO A 509 -13.07 25.26 -33.48
N GLU A 510 -13.69 25.98 -34.41
CA GLU A 510 -14.54 27.14 -34.14
C GLU A 510 -15.79 26.80 -33.30
N ASN A 511 -16.20 25.53 -33.30
CA ASN A 511 -17.36 25.02 -32.56
C ASN A 511 -17.00 24.47 -31.17
N ARG A 512 -15.73 24.56 -30.76
CA ARG A 512 -15.25 24.12 -29.44
C ARG A 512 -15.37 25.25 -28.41
N SER A 513 -15.61 24.89 -27.16
CA SER A 513 -15.75 25.84 -26.06
C SER A 513 -14.44 26.52 -25.65
N ARG A 514 -13.29 25.83 -25.82
CA ARG A 514 -11.94 26.38 -25.62
C ARG A 514 -11.00 26.00 -26.76
N LEU A 515 -10.02 26.87 -27.00
CA LEU A 515 -8.88 26.62 -27.88
C LEU A 515 -7.58 26.78 -27.09
N TRP A 516 -6.63 25.86 -27.32
CA TRP A 516 -5.29 25.88 -26.71
C TRP A 516 -4.17 25.60 -27.73
N CYS A 517 -4.53 25.03 -28.89
CA CYS A 517 -3.61 24.67 -29.95
C CYS A 517 -3.34 25.91 -30.82
N PRO A 518 -2.09 26.39 -30.96
CA PRO A 518 -1.77 27.55 -31.77
C PRO A 518 -2.27 27.45 -33.21
N GLU A 519 -2.16 26.28 -33.83
CA GLU A 519 -2.62 26.02 -35.20
C GLU A 519 -4.14 26.20 -35.34
N ASP A 520 -4.91 25.65 -34.39
CA ASP A 520 -6.37 25.78 -34.38
C ASP A 520 -6.79 27.24 -34.15
N ILE A 521 -6.09 27.96 -33.26
CA ILE A 521 -6.35 29.37 -32.98
C ILE A 521 -6.12 30.22 -34.23
N VAL A 522 -4.99 30.01 -34.92
CA VAL A 522 -4.68 30.71 -36.18
C VAL A 522 -5.74 30.41 -37.23
N GLN A 523 -6.13 29.15 -37.41
CA GLN A 523 -7.17 28.76 -38.37
C GLN A 523 -8.50 29.51 -38.11
N VAL A 524 -8.96 29.52 -36.86
CA VAL A 524 -10.21 30.17 -36.48
C VAL A 524 -10.16 31.69 -36.69
N LEU A 525 -9.01 32.32 -36.42
CA LEU A 525 -8.80 33.76 -36.62
C LEU A 525 -8.72 34.13 -38.10
N GLU A 526 -8.03 33.34 -38.93
CA GLU A 526 -7.86 33.61 -40.37
C GLU A 526 -9.16 33.45 -41.17
N GLU A 527 -10.01 32.48 -40.80
CA GLU A 527 -11.27 32.22 -41.51
C GLU A 527 -12.36 33.28 -41.23
N ASN A 528 -12.09 34.31 -40.40
CA ASN A 528 -13.07 35.35 -39.98
C ASN A 528 -14.42 34.78 -39.50
N LYS A 529 -14.46 33.50 -39.09
CA LYS A 529 -15.64 32.83 -38.53
C LYS A 529 -15.93 33.25 -37.08
N VAL A 530 -15.32 34.35 -36.63
CA VAL A 530 -15.57 35.03 -35.35
C VAL A 530 -16.93 35.74 -35.41
N THR A 531 -18.03 35.00 -35.57
CA THR A 531 -19.38 35.56 -35.51
C THR A 531 -20.17 35.08 -34.30
N LEU A 532 -19.64 34.21 -33.44
CA LEU A 532 -20.30 33.76 -32.20
C LEU A 532 -19.35 33.61 -31.01
N ILE A 533 -18.27 34.40 -30.94
CA ILE A 533 -17.36 34.40 -29.78
C ILE A 533 -17.82 35.47 -28.76
N TYR A 534 -18.97 35.25 -28.11
CA TYR A 534 -19.31 35.99 -26.88
C TYR A 534 -18.88 35.23 -25.61
N ASN A 535 -18.43 33.98 -25.75
CA ASN A 535 -17.99 33.12 -24.64
C ASN A 535 -16.47 32.82 -24.61
N SER A 536 -15.65 33.32 -25.56
CA SER A 536 -14.19 33.10 -25.55
C SER A 536 -13.41 34.38 -25.22
N PHE A 537 -13.76 35.02 -24.10
CA PHE A 537 -12.89 36.02 -23.46
C PHE A 537 -11.51 35.43 -23.09
N MET A 538 -11.42 34.10 -23.00
CA MET A 538 -10.21 33.33 -22.67
C MET A 538 -9.15 33.32 -23.78
N ILE A 539 -9.50 33.47 -25.06
CA ILE A 539 -8.51 33.46 -26.15
C ILE A 539 -7.63 34.73 -26.11
N LEU A 540 -8.18 35.84 -25.61
CA LEU A 540 -7.53 37.16 -25.64
C LEU A 540 -6.73 37.52 -24.39
N LEU A 541 -6.90 36.81 -23.27
CA LEU A 541 -6.24 37.16 -21.99
C LEU A 541 -4.96 36.38 -21.69
N SER A 542 -4.70 35.28 -22.41
CA SER A 542 -3.53 34.41 -22.20
C SER A 542 -2.37 34.65 -23.19
N TRP A 543 -2.41 35.73 -23.98
CA TRP A 543 -1.37 36.11 -24.95
C TRP A 543 -0.98 37.58 -24.85
#